data_AF-A0A850S3Z9-F1
#
_entry.id   AF-A0A850S3Z9-F1
#
_cell.length_a   1.000
_cell.length_b   1.000
_cell.length_c   1.000
_cell.angle_alpha   90.00
_cell.angle_beta   90.00
_cell.angle_gamma   90.00
#
_symmetry.space_group_name_H-M   'P 1'
#
loop_
_entity.id
_entity.type
_entity.pdbx_description
1 polymer ?
#
loop_
_entity_poly.entity_id
_entity_poly.type
_entity_poly.pdbx_seq_one_letter_code
_entity_poly.pdbx_strand_id
1 'polypeptide(L)'
;MAHTDQPVVTGLSNAPLLEEYDRISEVKYIASQVEVEGSKGKVFDFVGNRLTHATERQLRKSGRWSEDEALVIHIEIKYIRLRKNAAVFLLWQVAGVDEMGIRIWITRDGEVVASEAVSSIYDAAGGIYGTNTNQRRLAILADQVASKMVKRL
;
A
#
# COMPACT_ATOMS: atom_id res chain seq x y z
N MET A 1 -37.04 21.43 2.61
CA MET A 1 -35.62 21.79 2.83
C MET A 1 -34.87 20.49 3.02
N ALA A 2 -34.20 20.01 1.98
CA ALA A 2 -33.40 18.79 2.04
C ALA A 2 -31.95 19.18 2.30
N HIS A 3 -31.41 18.78 3.44
CA HIS A 3 -29.98 18.82 3.70
C HIS A 3 -29.31 17.73 2.85
N THR A 4 -28.64 18.14 1.78
CA THR A 4 -27.77 17.24 1.02
C THR A 4 -26.45 17.17 1.78
N ASP A 5 -26.28 16.13 2.58
CA ASP A 5 -24.98 15.69 3.09
C ASP A 5 -24.12 15.28 1.89
N GLN A 6 -23.42 16.25 1.31
CA GLN A 6 -22.35 15.96 0.37
C GLN A 6 -21.18 15.40 1.18
N PRO A 7 -20.61 14.23 0.82
CA PRO A 7 -19.37 13.79 1.41
C PRO A 7 -18.31 14.82 1.07
N VAL A 8 -17.77 15.48 2.09
CA VAL A 8 -16.59 16.32 1.98
C VAL A 8 -15.46 15.41 1.53
N VAL A 9 -15.18 15.42 0.23
CA VAL A 9 -13.89 14.96 -0.29
C VAL A 9 -12.90 16.02 0.18
N THR A 10 -12.38 15.86 1.40
CA THR A 10 -11.26 16.65 1.88
C THR A 10 -10.13 16.48 0.89
N GLY A 11 -9.85 17.55 0.15
CA GLY A 11 -8.75 17.61 -0.79
C GLY A 11 -7.48 17.10 -0.14
N LEU A 12 -6.77 16.25 -0.87
CA LEU A 12 -5.44 15.74 -0.53
C LEU A 12 -4.56 16.89 -0.05
N SER A 13 -4.32 16.95 1.26
CA SER A 13 -3.15 17.69 1.74
C SER A 13 -1.94 17.01 1.10
N ASN A 14 -1.24 17.74 0.23
CA ASN A 14 0.03 17.30 -0.34
C ASN A 14 1.22 17.61 0.56
N ALA A 15 0.97 18.07 1.79
CA ALA A 15 2.02 18.22 2.78
C ALA A 15 2.58 16.83 3.14
N PRO A 16 3.91 16.70 3.29
CA PRO A 16 4.50 15.47 3.81
C PRO A 16 3.95 15.16 5.21
N LEU A 17 3.81 13.88 5.51
CA LEU A 17 3.28 13.40 6.80
C LEU A 17 4.22 13.69 7.97
N LEU A 18 5.50 13.90 7.66
CA LEU A 18 6.55 14.16 8.63
C LEU A 18 7.34 15.40 8.26
N GLU A 19 8.01 15.98 9.25
CA GLU A 19 8.97 17.05 9.00
C GLU A 19 10.23 16.49 8.33
N GLU A 20 11.01 17.36 7.68
CA GLU A 20 12.18 16.96 6.87
C GLU A 20 13.25 16.18 7.68
N TYR A 21 13.30 16.41 8.99
CA TYR A 21 14.29 15.80 9.90
C TYR A 21 13.77 14.59 10.67
N ASP A 22 12.47 14.28 10.59
CA ASP A 22 11.91 13.11 11.25
C ASP A 22 12.47 11.83 10.64
N ARG A 23 12.90 10.91 11.50
CA ARG A 23 13.48 9.62 11.10
C ARG A 23 12.63 8.45 11.57
N ILE A 24 12.71 7.36 10.82
CA ILE A 24 12.01 6.11 11.10
C ILE A 24 13.03 5.07 11.54
N SER A 25 12.75 4.40 12.65
CA SER A 25 13.58 3.33 13.19
C SER A 25 12.96 1.95 13.04
N GLU A 26 11.65 1.86 12.82
CA GLU A 26 10.95 0.58 12.74
C GLU A 26 9.75 0.63 11.78
N VAL A 27 9.53 -0.48 11.06
CA VAL A 27 8.38 -0.67 10.18
C VAL A 27 7.63 -1.93 10.60
N LYS A 28 6.41 -1.77 11.11
CA LYS A 28 5.50 -2.86 11.48
C LYS A 28 4.43 -3.02 10.41
N TYR A 29 4.12 -4.25 10.05
CA TYR A 29 2.93 -4.54 9.25
C TYR A 29 1.86 -5.21 10.11
N ILE A 30 0.60 -4.92 9.80
CA ILE A 30 -0.58 -5.51 10.41
C ILE A 30 -1.43 -6.09 9.28
N ALA A 31 -1.69 -7.40 9.36
CA ALA A 31 -2.65 -8.03 8.48
C ALA A 31 -4.06 -7.60 8.91
N SER A 32 -4.73 -6.78 8.09
CA SER A 32 -6.15 -6.51 8.28
C SER A 32 -6.98 -7.70 7.79
N GLN A 33 -8.23 -7.78 8.25
CA GLN A 33 -9.20 -8.80 7.83
C GLN A 33 -9.63 -8.59 6.37
N VAL A 34 -8.72 -8.81 5.42
CA VAL A 34 -9.03 -8.68 4.00
C VAL A 34 -9.38 -10.05 3.46
N GLU A 35 -10.60 -10.17 2.95
CA GLU A 35 -11.09 -11.37 2.33
C GLU A 35 -10.47 -11.58 0.95
N VAL A 36 -9.29 -12.20 0.92
CA VAL A 36 -8.81 -12.84 -0.31
C VAL A 36 -9.47 -14.21 -0.39
N GLU A 37 -10.50 -14.33 -1.25
CA GLU A 37 -11.10 -15.61 -1.61
C GLU A 37 -9.99 -16.65 -1.90
N GLY A 38 -9.90 -17.68 -1.04
CA GLY A 38 -9.09 -18.88 -1.28
C GLY A 38 -7.64 -18.90 -0.79
N SER A 39 -7.11 -17.87 -0.10
CA SER A 39 -5.69 -17.88 0.36
C SER A 39 -5.39 -16.98 1.57
N LYS A 40 -6.25 -16.99 2.60
CA LYS A 40 -6.32 -16.02 3.73
C LYS A 40 -5.09 -15.90 4.68
N GLY A 41 -3.89 -16.39 4.37
CA GLY A 41 -2.71 -16.22 5.24
C GLY A 41 -1.41 -15.97 4.49
N LYS A 42 -1.00 -16.92 3.65
CA LYS A 42 0.28 -16.86 2.90
C LYS A 42 0.43 -15.63 2.00
N VAL A 43 -0.69 -15.08 1.49
CA VAL A 43 -0.68 -13.86 0.67
C VAL A 43 -0.39 -12.62 1.51
N PHE A 44 -0.96 -12.53 2.72
CA PHE A 44 -0.70 -11.41 3.63
C PHE A 44 0.72 -11.43 4.15
N ASP A 45 1.23 -12.60 4.55
CA ASP A 45 2.62 -12.72 5.01
C ASP A 45 3.60 -12.36 3.89
N PHE A 46 3.33 -12.83 2.66
CA PHE A 46 4.15 -12.49 1.50
C PHE A 46 4.14 -10.98 1.22
N VAL A 47 2.96 -10.36 1.17
CA VAL A 47 2.82 -8.93 0.86
C VAL A 47 3.34 -8.08 2.02
N GLY A 48 3.06 -8.46 3.27
CA GLY A 48 3.53 -7.78 4.48
C GLY A 48 5.05 -7.76 4.55
N ASN A 49 5.71 -8.92 4.44
CA ASN A 49 7.17 -8.99 4.40
C ASN A 49 7.76 -8.18 3.24
N ARG A 50 7.11 -8.22 2.07
CA ARG A 50 7.57 -7.43 0.91
C ARG A 50 7.43 -5.94 1.16
N LEU A 51 6.32 -5.48 1.72
CA LEU A 51 6.06 -4.08 2.05
C LEU A 51 7.08 -3.58 3.08
N THR A 52 7.33 -4.33 4.16
CA THR A 52 8.33 -3.98 5.18
C THR A 52 9.71 -3.80 4.53
N HIS A 53 10.21 -4.82 3.83
CA HIS A 53 11.53 -4.74 3.19
C HIS A 53 11.64 -3.66 2.10
N ALA A 54 10.59 -3.46 1.31
CA ALA A 54 10.57 -2.42 0.29
C ALA A 54 10.58 -1.03 0.92
N THR A 55 9.85 -0.84 2.02
CA THR A 55 9.78 0.40 2.78
C THR A 55 11.12 0.73 3.42
N GLU A 56 11.69 -0.18 4.20
CA GLU A 56 13.01 0.00 4.83
C GLU A 56 14.08 0.36 3.79
N ARG A 57 14.10 -0.36 2.67
CA ARG A 57 15.02 -0.09 1.56
C ARG A 57 14.83 1.32 1.00
N GLN A 58 13.60 1.78 0.83
CA GLN A 58 13.30 3.13 0.32
C GLN A 58 13.66 4.20 1.35
N LEU A 59 13.34 3.99 2.64
CA LEU A 59 13.70 4.89 3.74
C LEU A 59 15.22 5.07 3.83
N ARG A 60 15.98 3.97 3.80
CA ARG A 60 17.45 4.00 3.76
C ARG A 60 17.98 4.78 2.56
N LYS A 61 17.42 4.55 1.37
CA LYS A 61 17.79 5.31 0.16
C LYS A 61 17.50 6.81 0.26
N SER A 62 16.44 7.18 0.97
CA SER A 62 16.05 8.57 1.20
C SER A 62 16.78 9.23 2.38
N GLY A 63 17.60 8.50 3.13
CA GLY A 63 18.27 9.02 4.34
C GLY A 63 17.35 9.21 5.55
N ARG A 64 16.10 8.73 5.50
CA ARG A 64 15.10 8.84 6.57
C ARG A 64 15.08 7.66 7.54
N TRP A 65 16.00 6.71 7.36
CA TRP A 65 16.19 5.58 8.28
C TRP A 65 17.15 5.96 9.41
N SER A 66 16.81 5.60 10.64
CA SER A 66 17.66 5.72 11.83
C SER A 66 17.85 4.37 12.48
N GLU A 67 19.05 4.08 12.99
CA GLU A 67 19.29 2.91 13.86
C GLU A 67 18.98 3.23 15.33
N ASP A 68 18.86 4.52 15.68
CA ASP A 68 18.46 4.99 17.01
C ASP A 68 16.93 5.01 17.16
N GLU A 69 16.43 4.93 18.40
CA GLU A 69 15.00 5.00 18.71
C GLU A 69 14.39 6.30 18.13
N ALA A 70 13.49 6.13 17.17
CA ALA A 70 12.85 7.21 16.43
C ALA A 70 11.36 6.87 16.23
N LEU A 71 10.78 7.29 15.10
CA LEU A 71 9.38 7.00 14.80
C LEU A 71 9.19 5.57 14.31
N VAL A 72 8.04 5.00 14.63
CA VAL A 72 7.61 3.68 14.13
C VAL A 72 6.51 3.87 13.10
N ILE A 73 6.69 3.30 11.91
CA ILE A 73 5.63 3.24 10.89
C ILE A 73 4.88 1.93 11.05
N HIS A 74 3.56 2.03 11.05
CA HIS A 74 2.65 0.90 10.99
C HIS A 74 1.95 0.88 9.64
N ILE A 75 1.92 -0.28 9.01
CA ILE A 75 1.34 -0.51 7.69
C ILE A 75 0.22 -1.54 7.83
N GLU A 76 -1.02 -1.13 7.59
CA GLU A 76 -2.18 -2.01 7.55
C GLU A 76 -2.64 -2.23 6.11
N ILE A 77 -2.70 -3.47 5.66
CA ILE A 77 -3.23 -3.81 4.33
C ILE A 77 -4.76 -3.76 4.38
N LYS A 78 -5.38 -2.75 3.76
CA LYS A 78 -6.85 -2.55 3.77
C LYS A 78 -7.59 -3.38 2.76
N TYR A 79 -7.00 -3.61 1.59
CA TYR A 79 -7.54 -4.51 0.58
C TYR A 79 -6.48 -4.90 -0.44
N ILE A 80 -6.66 -6.09 -1.01
CA ILE A 80 -5.91 -6.56 -2.18
C ILE A 80 -6.95 -7.09 -3.16
N ARG A 81 -7.01 -6.51 -4.36
CA ARG A 81 -7.86 -6.97 -5.45
C ARG A 81 -6.98 -7.43 -6.59
N LEU A 82 -7.07 -8.71 -6.93
CA LEU A 82 -6.39 -9.27 -8.10
C LEU A 82 -7.43 -9.65 -9.14
N ARG A 83 -7.11 -9.42 -10.41
CA ARG A 83 -7.92 -9.96 -11.51
C ARG A 83 -7.90 -11.50 -11.48
N LYS A 84 -9.08 -12.11 -11.63
CA LYS A 84 -9.20 -13.55 -11.91
C LYS A 84 -8.82 -13.79 -13.38
N ASN A 85 -7.91 -14.73 -13.64
CA ASN A 85 -7.41 -15.04 -14.99
C ASN A 85 -8.46 -15.65 -15.95
N ALA A 86 -9.67 -16.02 -15.48
CA ALA A 86 -10.47 -17.06 -16.15
C ALA A 86 -11.52 -16.60 -17.19
N ALA A 87 -11.74 -15.30 -17.44
CA ALA A 87 -12.85 -14.88 -18.32
C ALA A 87 -12.53 -13.74 -19.32
N VAL A 88 -11.26 -13.36 -19.49
CA VAL A 88 -10.89 -12.22 -20.37
C VAL A 88 -10.79 -12.63 -21.85
N PHE A 89 -10.87 -13.92 -22.18
CA PHE A 89 -10.82 -14.38 -23.58
C PHE A 89 -12.14 -14.20 -24.35
N LEU A 90 -13.28 -13.99 -23.68
CA LEU A 90 -14.60 -13.98 -24.34
C LEU A 90 -15.28 -12.62 -24.42
N LEU A 91 -14.85 -11.61 -23.65
CA LEU A 91 -15.45 -10.29 -23.66
C LEU A 91 -14.36 -9.22 -23.50
N TRP A 92 -14.06 -8.52 -24.58
CA TRP A 92 -13.12 -7.39 -24.70
C TRP A 92 -13.40 -6.17 -23.78
N GLN A 93 -14.23 -6.30 -22.74
CA GLN A 93 -14.76 -5.17 -21.97
C GLN A 93 -14.66 -5.26 -20.44
N VAL A 94 -14.05 -6.28 -19.85
CA VAL A 94 -13.78 -6.29 -18.39
C VAL A 94 -12.32 -6.61 -18.11
N ALA A 95 -11.43 -5.76 -18.62
CA ALA A 95 -10.08 -5.69 -18.11
C ALA A 95 -10.16 -5.10 -16.69
N GLY A 96 -10.26 -5.96 -15.67
CA GLY A 96 -10.09 -5.51 -14.29
C GLY A 96 -8.69 -4.90 -14.10
N VAL A 97 -8.42 -4.23 -12.99
CA VAL A 97 -7.07 -3.81 -12.62
C VAL A 97 -6.65 -4.56 -11.36
N ASP A 98 -5.35 -4.79 -11.20
CA ASP A 98 -4.85 -5.28 -9.91
C ASP A 98 -4.66 -4.06 -9.00
N GLU A 99 -5.20 -4.09 -7.79
CA GLU A 99 -5.26 -2.95 -6.89
C GLU A 99 -4.86 -3.35 -5.48
N MET A 100 -4.12 -2.48 -4.80
CA MET A 100 -3.81 -2.65 -3.38
C MET A 100 -3.96 -1.32 -2.65
N GLY A 101 -4.68 -1.35 -1.54
CA GLY A 101 -4.83 -0.23 -0.63
C GLY A 101 -4.27 -0.56 0.75
N ILE A 102 -3.55 0.38 1.32
CA ILE A 102 -3.00 0.32 2.67
C ILE A 102 -3.43 1.55 3.47
N ARG A 103 -3.46 1.40 4.79
CA ARG A 103 -3.45 2.52 5.74
C ARG A 103 -2.10 2.52 6.43
N ILE A 104 -1.55 3.71 6.63
CA ILE A 104 -0.33 3.91 7.39
C ILE A 104 -0.63 4.81 8.57
N TRP A 105 0.08 4.58 9.65
CA TRP A 105 0.17 5.56 10.73
C TRP A 105 1.55 5.49 11.37
N ILE A 106 1.95 6.62 11.93
CA ILE A 106 3.27 6.81 12.50
C ILE A 106 3.07 7.04 13.98
N THR A 107 3.86 6.34 14.80
CA THR A 107 3.83 6.52 16.25
C THR A 107 5.15 7.05 16.79
N ARG A 108 5.05 7.96 17.76
CA ARG A 108 6.14 8.42 18.62
C ARG A 108 5.74 8.06 20.06
N ASP A 109 6.58 7.30 20.76
CA ASP A 109 6.32 6.90 22.15
C ASP A 109 4.94 6.22 22.36
N GLY A 110 4.46 5.50 21.34
CA GLY A 110 3.15 4.83 21.35
C GLY A 110 1.94 5.70 20.93
N GLU A 111 2.12 7.01 20.75
CA GLU A 111 1.07 7.92 20.30
C GLU A 111 1.07 8.09 18.78
N VAL A 112 -0.11 8.12 18.15
CA VAL A 112 -0.23 8.32 16.70
C VAL A 112 -0.03 9.80 16.35
N VAL A 113 1.05 10.10 15.63
CA VAL A 113 1.40 11.47 15.21
C VAL A 113 0.93 11.81 13.79
N ALA A 114 0.79 10.81 12.92
CA ALA A 114 0.30 10.98 11.55
C ALA A 114 -0.38 9.70 11.04
N SER A 115 -1.33 9.83 10.10
CA SER A 115 -1.94 8.68 9.41
C SER A 115 -2.41 9.06 8.01
N GLU A 116 -2.28 8.13 7.07
CA GLU A 116 -2.74 8.31 5.69
C GLU A 116 -3.23 6.98 5.08
N ALA A 117 -4.09 7.05 4.07
CA ALA A 117 -4.42 5.92 3.22
C ALA A 117 -3.69 6.04 1.88
N VAL A 118 -3.00 4.97 1.46
CA VAL A 118 -2.23 4.94 0.21
C VAL A 118 -2.70 3.77 -0.64
N SER A 119 -2.98 4.01 -1.92
CA SER A 119 -3.35 2.95 -2.85
C SER A 119 -2.50 2.97 -4.13
N SER A 120 -2.34 1.80 -4.72
CA SER A 120 -1.78 1.66 -6.06
C SER A 120 -2.59 0.72 -6.92
N ILE A 121 -2.63 1.08 -8.20
CA ILE A 121 -3.26 0.33 -9.27
C ILE A 121 -2.13 -0.12 -10.19
N TYR A 122 -2.10 -1.41 -10.47
CA TYR A 122 -1.28 -2.00 -11.51
C TYR A 122 -2.20 -2.35 -12.68
N ASP A 123 -2.23 -1.46 -13.67
CA ASP A 123 -2.84 -1.74 -14.96
C ASP A 123 -1.77 -2.29 -15.90
N ALA A 124 -2.06 -3.45 -16.49
CA ALA A 124 -1.20 -4.05 -17.50
C ALA A 124 -1.65 -3.52 -18.86
N ALA A 125 -1.59 -2.20 -19.05
CA ALA A 125 -1.95 -1.57 -20.30
C ALA A 125 -0.90 -1.92 -21.37
N GLY A 126 -1.30 -2.70 -22.37
CA GLY A 126 -0.51 -2.95 -23.57
C GLY A 126 0.32 -4.22 -23.57
N GLY A 127 -0.21 -5.26 -24.21
CA GLY A 127 0.59 -6.10 -25.12
C GLY A 127 1.60 -7.10 -24.53
N ILE A 128 1.81 -7.19 -23.22
CA ILE A 128 2.59 -8.30 -22.65
C ILE A 128 1.61 -9.32 -22.09
N TYR A 129 1.13 -10.20 -22.98
CA TYR A 129 0.60 -11.53 -22.64
C TYR A 129 1.75 -12.39 -22.08
N GLY A 130 2.33 -11.94 -20.97
CA GLY A 130 3.27 -12.70 -20.16
C GLY A 130 2.52 -13.09 -18.90
N THR A 131 2.47 -14.38 -18.64
CA THR A 131 1.94 -15.04 -17.44
C THR A 131 2.69 -14.60 -16.18
N ASN A 132 2.62 -13.32 -15.82
CA ASN A 132 3.04 -12.87 -14.51
C ASN A 132 2.15 -13.60 -13.51
N THR A 133 2.73 -14.52 -12.76
CA THR A 133 2.04 -15.24 -11.70
C THR A 133 1.40 -14.23 -10.74
N ASN A 134 0.32 -14.60 -10.07
CA ASN A 134 -0.34 -13.72 -9.08
C ASN A 134 0.68 -13.17 -8.07
N GLN A 135 1.68 -13.98 -7.68
CA GLN A 135 2.79 -13.56 -6.81
C GLN A 135 3.62 -12.41 -7.40
N ARG A 136 3.96 -12.46 -8.69
CA ARG A 136 4.74 -11.40 -9.35
C ARG A 136 3.94 -10.10 -9.44
N ARG A 137 2.63 -10.17 -9.73
CA ARG A 137 1.76 -8.98 -9.76
C ARG A 137 1.61 -8.36 -8.38
N LEU A 138 1.44 -9.20 -7.34
CA LEU A 138 1.44 -8.77 -5.94
C LEU A 138 2.75 -8.09 -5.54
N ALA A 139 3.90 -8.63 -5.95
CA ALA A 139 5.20 -8.04 -5.64
C ALA A 139 5.34 -6.63 -6.26
N ILE A 140 4.91 -6.46 -7.53
CA ILE A 140 4.93 -5.16 -8.21
C ILE A 140 4.02 -4.15 -7.49
N LEU A 141 2.79 -4.55 -7.14
CA LEU A 141 1.87 -3.71 -6.38
C LEU A 141 2.45 -3.29 -5.03
N ALA A 142 3.05 -4.24 -4.30
CA ALA A 142 3.70 -3.96 -3.02
C ALA A 142 4.84 -2.95 -3.15
N ASP A 143 5.73 -3.13 -4.13
CA ASP A 143 6.83 -2.20 -4.36
C ASP A 143 6.32 -0.81 -4.78
N GLN A 144 5.26 -0.71 -5.59
CA GLN A 144 4.64 0.56 -5.98
C GLN A 144 4.02 1.29 -4.79
N VAL A 145 3.26 0.59 -3.96
CA VAL A 145 2.63 1.17 -2.77
C VAL A 145 3.69 1.63 -1.78
N ALA A 146 4.72 0.81 -1.51
CA ALA A 146 5.82 1.21 -0.63
C ALA A 146 6.55 2.46 -1.15
N SER A 147 6.78 2.56 -2.45
CA SER A 147 7.40 3.76 -3.04
C SER A 147 6.51 5.00 -2.93
N LYS A 148 5.19 4.87 -3.16
CA LYS A 148 4.24 5.97 -2.97
C LYS A 148 4.20 6.41 -1.52
N MET A 149 4.12 5.46 -0.59
CA MET A 149 4.11 5.70 0.84
C MET A 149 5.34 6.48 1.30
N VAL A 150 6.56 6.05 0.95
CA VAL A 150 7.78 6.76 1.37
C VAL A 150 7.89 8.16 0.78
N LYS A 151 7.31 8.42 -0.39
CA LYS A 151 7.23 9.78 -0.95
C LYS A 151 6.23 10.69 -0.22
N ARG A 152 5.32 10.12 0.56
CA ARG A 152 4.33 10.86 1.36
C ARG A 152 4.82 11.16 2.77
N LEU A 153 5.81 10.41 3.25
CA LEU A 153 6.55 10.73 4.47
C LEU A 153 7.33 12.02 4.26
#